data_AF-A0A1B8DU21-F1
#
_entry.id   AF-A0A1B8DU21-F1
#
_cell.length_a   1.000
_cell.length_b   1.000
_cell.length_c   1.000
_cell.angle_alpha   90.00
_cell.angle_beta   90.00
_cell.angle_gamma   90.00
#
_symmetry.space_group_name_H-M   'P 1'
#
loop_
_entity.id
_entity.type
_entity.pdbx_description
1 polymer ?
#
loop_
_entity_poly.entity_id
_entity_poly.type
_entity_poly.pdbx_seq_one_letter_code
_entity_poly.pdbx_strand_id
1 'polypeptide(L)'
;MQSATSTQVVQGASAVLAVAGLLCYLRDGDSNSSNLTAKEIEAQIGSWFSSGKGWALFSTPALPLGPQISIQKAEKFCGVNNLRLTRHPHDGIGTNGWATLLSFIRPDTPLTAPTPTKATTSFNPVAAWSQVPLAPLSLQDGKLCVPISRATLMTLFTLTNARCIFTYSDAAGHRAAYPSYTGQWAVTWPIREQCIVTFAPHDGQNALKDVYPPTFPLRAGKCIEMLAGIVEDGRGWKAAFPGRAKKQGPWVLQERKKGFPGAHGSRHLYNMAGGKSAEVDFLALAPASEISVGTEYIKLEVQCLAPGIDTASIFVKKHEQELLGRALDCLPWTHLSWSMHRGMRDILLAYGTNVMNKYRKGLASAISDTVREKESALIEAGWSPEFLRTSMAEMASSSVMFGRGNSGDLVRIVAGLVDILVDNSDGGESINKDQTSFWRGSERPAKLDLDGIVALTKFFVLEWSQELDYQLYHQLPATVYLS
;
A
#
# COMPACT_ATOMS: atom_id res chain seq x y z
N MET A 1 -36.05 -44.00 3.99
CA MET A 1 -36.52 -44.04 2.59
C MET A 1 -36.34 -42.64 2.01
N GLN A 2 -35.46 -42.51 1.00
CA GLN A 2 -35.41 -41.55 -0.15
C GLN A 2 -35.69 -40.05 0.09
N SER A 3 -34.98 -39.08 -0.52
CA SER A 3 -33.89 -39.07 -1.51
C SER A 3 -33.11 -37.75 -1.40
N ALA A 4 -31.85 -37.78 -1.81
CA ALA A 4 -31.09 -36.58 -2.14
C ALA A 4 -31.74 -35.90 -3.36
N THR A 5 -32.14 -34.64 -3.24
CA THR A 5 -32.55 -33.83 -4.40
C THR A 5 -31.34 -33.13 -5.00
N SER A 6 -31.22 -33.30 -6.31
CA SER A 6 -30.04 -33.20 -7.16
C SER A 6 -29.50 -31.79 -7.42
N THR A 7 -29.97 -30.77 -6.71
CA THR A 7 -29.65 -29.36 -7.05
C THR A 7 -28.36 -28.85 -6.39
N GLN A 8 -28.00 -29.37 -5.21
CA GLN A 8 -26.75 -28.99 -4.50
C GLN A 8 -25.51 -29.68 -5.06
N VAL A 9 -25.64 -30.91 -5.59
CA VAL A 9 -24.54 -31.62 -6.26
C VAL A 9 -24.25 -31.02 -7.65
N VAL A 10 -25.27 -30.51 -8.34
CA VAL A 10 -25.13 -29.90 -9.67
C VAL A 10 -24.51 -28.49 -9.62
N GLN A 11 -24.70 -27.71 -8.55
CA GLN A 11 -24.03 -26.40 -8.39
C GLN A 11 -22.55 -26.53 -7.99
N GLY A 12 -22.20 -27.51 -7.16
CA GLY A 12 -20.79 -27.83 -6.85
C GLY A 12 -20.04 -28.41 -8.06
N ALA A 13 -20.67 -29.30 -8.82
CA ALA A 13 -20.11 -29.82 -10.06
C ALA A 13 -19.99 -28.75 -11.16
N SER A 14 -20.93 -27.80 -11.24
CA SER A 14 -20.87 -26.69 -12.22
C SER A 14 -19.74 -25.70 -11.94
N ALA A 15 -19.40 -25.42 -10.66
CA ALA A 15 -18.25 -24.58 -10.32
C ALA A 15 -16.91 -25.28 -10.59
N VAL A 16 -16.82 -26.58 -10.30
CA VAL A 16 -15.63 -27.40 -10.61
C VAL A 16 -15.47 -27.60 -12.12
N LEU A 17 -16.56 -27.78 -12.86
CA LEU A 17 -16.56 -27.85 -14.33
C LEU A 17 -16.35 -26.49 -15.00
N ALA A 18 -16.75 -25.38 -14.37
CA ALA A 18 -16.45 -24.03 -14.85
C ALA A 18 -14.97 -23.68 -14.64
N VAL A 19 -14.38 -24.10 -13.51
CA VAL A 19 -12.94 -23.94 -13.26
C VAL A 19 -12.12 -24.91 -14.13
N ALA A 20 -12.53 -26.17 -14.26
CA ALA A 20 -11.92 -27.11 -15.19
C ALA A 20 -12.12 -26.70 -16.65
N GLY A 21 -13.26 -26.10 -16.98
CA GLY A 21 -13.57 -25.52 -18.30
C GLY A 21 -12.74 -24.28 -18.59
N LEU A 22 -12.50 -23.42 -17.59
CA LEU A 22 -11.58 -22.28 -17.68
C LEU A 22 -10.12 -22.76 -17.83
N LEU A 23 -9.73 -23.82 -17.13
CA LEU A 23 -8.40 -24.44 -17.23
C LEU A 23 -8.20 -25.16 -18.57
N CYS A 24 -9.24 -25.80 -19.14
CA CYS A 24 -9.21 -26.36 -20.48
C CYS A 24 -9.26 -25.28 -21.57
N TYR A 25 -9.98 -24.17 -21.34
CA TYR A 25 -9.99 -23.00 -22.23
C TYR A 25 -8.63 -22.27 -22.23
N LEU A 26 -7.95 -22.22 -21.07
CA LEU A 26 -6.56 -21.74 -20.94
C LEU A 26 -5.53 -22.72 -21.53
N ARG A 27 -5.89 -24.00 -21.70
CA ARG A 27 -5.06 -25.02 -22.38
C ARG A 27 -5.16 -24.92 -23.91
N ASP A 28 -6.34 -24.57 -24.43
CA ASP A 28 -6.64 -24.65 -25.86
C ASP A 28 -6.84 -23.26 -26.53
N GLY A 29 -6.70 -22.15 -25.80
CA GLY A 29 -6.86 -20.77 -26.28
C GLY A 29 -5.56 -20.06 -26.66
N ASP A 30 -5.38 -19.88 -27.98
CA ASP A 30 -4.41 -19.05 -28.70
C ASP A 30 -2.91 -19.39 -28.62
N SER A 31 -2.55 -20.31 -29.52
CA SER A 31 -1.34 -20.36 -30.33
C SER A 31 -0.68 -19.01 -30.62
N ASN A 32 0.37 -18.68 -29.85
CA ASN A 32 1.66 -18.10 -30.32
C ASN A 32 2.59 -17.65 -29.17
N SER A 33 2.39 -18.08 -27.92
CA SER A 33 3.35 -17.81 -26.83
C SER A 33 3.90 -19.10 -26.23
N SER A 34 5.19 -19.09 -25.84
CA SER A 34 5.91 -20.23 -25.27
C SER A 34 5.23 -20.73 -23.98
N ASN A 35 4.63 -21.92 -24.06
CA ASN A 35 3.80 -22.52 -23.03
C ASN A 35 4.60 -22.92 -21.78
N LEU A 36 4.27 -22.33 -20.63
CA LEU A 36 4.59 -22.90 -19.33
C LEU A 36 3.74 -24.16 -19.11
N THR A 37 4.39 -25.23 -18.66
CA THR A 37 3.75 -26.50 -18.33
C THR A 37 2.93 -26.40 -17.04
N ALA A 38 1.91 -27.26 -16.88
CA ALA A 38 1.11 -27.34 -15.66
C ALA A 38 1.96 -27.53 -14.39
N LYS A 39 3.12 -28.17 -14.51
CA LYS A 39 4.09 -28.40 -13.44
C LYS A 39 4.86 -27.13 -13.05
N GLU A 40 5.12 -26.23 -14.01
CA GLU A 40 5.74 -24.93 -13.75
C GLU A 40 4.74 -23.95 -13.15
N ILE A 41 3.48 -24.01 -13.56
CA ILE A 41 2.36 -23.30 -12.93
C ILE A 41 2.23 -23.78 -11.48
N GLU A 42 2.21 -25.09 -11.22
CA GLU A 42 2.17 -25.67 -9.87
C GLU A 42 3.38 -25.28 -9.00
N ALA A 43 4.57 -25.10 -9.58
CA ALA A 43 5.75 -24.63 -8.83
C ALA A 43 5.68 -23.12 -8.49
N GLN A 44 5.02 -22.31 -9.32
CA GLN A 44 4.93 -20.85 -9.15
C GLN A 44 3.77 -20.42 -8.26
N ILE A 45 2.69 -21.18 -8.35
CA ILE A 45 1.43 -20.97 -7.69
C ILE A 45 1.43 -21.81 -6.39
N GLY A 46 1.91 -23.05 -6.47
CA GLY A 46 1.83 -24.04 -5.41
C GLY A 46 0.82 -25.12 -5.80
N SER A 47 0.90 -26.30 -5.17
CA SER A 47 -0.04 -27.40 -5.40
C SER A 47 -1.42 -27.07 -4.82
N TRP A 48 -2.12 -26.12 -5.43
CA TRP A 48 -3.40 -25.58 -4.97
C TRP A 48 -4.56 -26.54 -5.22
N PHE A 49 -4.30 -27.73 -5.77
CA PHE A 49 -5.25 -28.84 -5.78
C PHE A 49 -4.55 -30.19 -6.03
N SER A 50 -3.75 -30.68 -5.09
CA SER A 50 -3.35 -32.10 -5.11
C SER A 50 -3.27 -32.68 -3.72
N SER A 51 -4.43 -32.98 -3.11
CA SER A 51 -4.43 -33.95 -2.02
C SER A 51 -4.14 -35.34 -2.60
N GLY A 52 -2.86 -35.67 -2.76
CA GLY A 52 -2.40 -37.05 -2.94
C GLY A 52 -2.51 -37.88 -1.66
N LYS A 53 -3.15 -37.38 -0.60
CA LYS A 53 -3.41 -38.13 0.63
C LYS A 53 -4.80 -38.73 0.55
N GLY A 54 -4.85 -40.04 0.37
CA GLY A 54 -6.06 -40.86 0.39
C GLY A 54 -6.89 -40.61 1.63
N TRP A 55 -8.20 -40.83 1.48
CA TRP A 55 -9.21 -40.67 2.49
C TRP A 55 -8.86 -41.48 3.75
N ALA A 56 -8.32 -40.84 4.78
CA ALA A 56 -8.12 -41.44 6.09
C ALA A 56 -9.47 -41.44 6.82
N LEU A 57 -10.21 -42.55 6.71
CA LEU A 57 -11.60 -42.70 7.15
C LEU A 57 -11.82 -42.74 8.68
N PHE A 58 -10.79 -42.65 9.53
CA PHE A 58 -10.94 -42.90 10.98
C PHE A 58 -10.07 -42.04 11.92
N SER A 59 -9.62 -40.87 11.48
CA SER A 59 -8.96 -39.90 12.37
C SER A 59 -9.66 -38.56 12.25
N THR A 60 -9.89 -37.87 13.37
CA THR A 60 -10.30 -36.47 13.38
C THR A 60 -9.41 -35.73 12.39
N PRO A 61 -9.92 -35.17 11.28
CA PRO A 61 -9.06 -34.59 10.26
C PRO A 61 -8.26 -33.49 10.93
N ALA A 62 -6.93 -33.66 10.96
CA ALA A 62 -6.03 -32.64 11.49
C ALA A 62 -6.33 -31.36 10.71
N LEU A 63 -6.83 -30.34 11.41
CA LEU A 63 -7.12 -29.06 10.77
C LEU A 63 -5.82 -28.57 10.11
N PRO A 64 -5.86 -28.22 8.82
CA PRO A 64 -4.67 -27.80 8.12
C PRO A 64 -4.07 -26.59 8.83
N LEU A 65 -2.75 -26.61 8.97
CA LEU A 65 -2.02 -25.49 9.53
C LEU A 65 -1.85 -24.41 8.47
N GLY A 66 -1.92 -23.15 8.87
CA GLY A 66 -1.64 -22.01 8.02
C GLY A 66 -0.79 -20.97 8.75
N PRO A 67 -0.17 -20.03 8.03
CA PRO A 67 0.66 -18.99 8.64
C PRO A 67 -0.17 -18.12 9.59
N GLN A 68 0.34 -17.94 10.81
CA GLN A 68 -0.23 -16.99 11.76
C GLN A 68 -0.03 -15.57 11.25
N ILE A 69 -1.07 -14.74 11.38
CA ILE A 69 -1.03 -13.34 11.02
C ILE A 69 -1.04 -12.53 12.30
N SER A 70 0.08 -11.90 12.61
CA SER A 70 0.13 -10.94 13.70
C SER A 70 1.01 -9.76 13.29
N ILE A 71 0.59 -8.56 13.65
CA ILE A 71 1.35 -7.33 13.43
C ILE A 71 1.82 -6.88 14.81
N GLN A 72 3.13 -6.76 15.03
CA GLN A 72 3.68 -6.05 16.21
C GLN A 72 3.27 -4.55 16.12
N LYS A 73 2.88 -3.82 17.17
CA LYS A 73 3.41 -3.76 18.54
C LYS A 73 2.42 -3.11 19.52
N ALA A 74 2.72 -3.31 20.82
CA ALA A 74 1.93 -3.10 22.03
C ALA A 74 0.83 -4.16 22.20
N GLU A 75 0.99 -5.02 23.21
CA GLU A 75 0.19 -6.22 23.57
C GLU A 75 -1.31 -5.96 23.82
N LYS A 76 -1.85 -4.82 23.40
CA LYS A 76 -3.17 -4.31 23.74
C LYS A 76 -3.83 -3.58 22.58
N PHE A 77 -3.69 -4.06 21.34
CA PHE A 77 -4.58 -3.59 20.29
C PHE A 77 -6.01 -4.06 20.61
N CYS A 78 -6.90 -3.11 20.87
CA CYS A 78 -8.30 -3.37 21.20
C CYS A 78 -9.02 -4.13 20.08
N GLY A 79 -9.53 -5.31 20.43
CA GLY A 79 -10.47 -6.06 19.61
C GLY A 79 -10.15 -7.54 19.67
N VAL A 80 -11.09 -8.32 20.21
CA VAL A 80 -11.11 -9.78 20.04
C VAL A 80 -10.89 -10.09 18.56
N ASN A 81 -10.09 -11.11 18.23
CA ASN A 81 -9.91 -11.57 16.85
C ASN A 81 -11.26 -12.08 16.30
N ASN A 82 -12.07 -11.16 15.76
CA ASN A 82 -13.47 -11.37 15.42
C ASN A 82 -13.73 -11.34 13.91
N LEU A 83 -12.70 -11.20 13.08
CA LEU A 83 -12.77 -11.33 11.63
C LEU A 83 -12.09 -12.64 11.21
N ARG A 84 -12.58 -13.26 10.13
CA ARG A 84 -12.01 -14.48 9.55
C ARG A 84 -11.39 -14.15 8.19
N LEU A 85 -10.08 -14.30 8.06
CA LEU A 85 -9.41 -14.16 6.76
C LEU A 85 -9.23 -15.54 6.13
N THR A 86 -9.73 -15.72 4.91
CA THR A 86 -9.53 -16.95 4.13
C THR A 86 -8.04 -17.23 3.92
N ARG A 87 -7.62 -18.49 4.09
CA ARG A 87 -6.23 -18.95 4.02
C ARG A 87 -6.10 -20.32 3.39
N HIS A 88 -4.96 -20.54 2.75
CA HIS A 88 -4.57 -21.83 2.20
C HIS A 88 -3.72 -22.62 3.23
N PRO A 89 -3.79 -23.96 3.21
CA PRO A 89 -2.89 -24.82 3.99
C PRO A 89 -1.41 -24.58 3.68
N HIS A 90 -0.54 -24.83 4.65
CA HIS A 90 0.92 -24.73 4.52
C HIS A 90 1.51 -25.64 3.42
N ASP A 91 0.90 -26.79 3.17
CA ASP A 91 1.42 -27.79 2.23
C ASP A 91 0.89 -27.52 0.80
N GLY A 92 1.56 -26.62 0.07
CA GLY A 92 1.26 -26.35 -1.34
C GLY A 92 1.62 -24.94 -1.83
N ILE A 93 2.84 -24.47 -1.54
CA ILE A 93 3.26 -23.08 -1.75
C ILE A 93 4.02 -22.93 -3.09
N GLY A 94 3.71 -21.87 -3.84
CA GLY A 94 4.49 -21.42 -4.98
C GLY A 94 5.36 -20.20 -4.69
N THR A 95 6.26 -19.87 -5.62
CA THR A 95 7.32 -18.85 -5.43
C THR A 95 6.88 -17.39 -5.63
N ASN A 96 5.59 -17.10 -5.80
CA ASN A 96 5.10 -15.77 -6.16
C ASN A 96 5.11 -14.74 -4.98
N GLY A 97 5.02 -13.45 -5.31
CA GLY A 97 5.05 -12.33 -4.35
C GLY A 97 3.95 -12.35 -3.29
N TRP A 98 2.96 -13.24 -3.42
CA TRP A 98 1.90 -13.43 -2.44
C TRP A 98 2.29 -14.25 -1.24
N ALA A 99 3.15 -15.24 -1.42
CA ALA A 99 3.86 -15.82 -0.31
C ALA A 99 4.60 -14.68 0.42
N THR A 100 5.39 -13.89 -0.28
CA THR A 100 6.16 -12.78 0.31
C THR A 100 5.32 -11.80 1.15
N LEU A 101 4.21 -11.26 0.64
CA LEU A 101 3.34 -10.32 1.41
C LEU A 101 2.77 -10.97 2.69
N LEU A 102 2.40 -12.24 2.62
CA LEU A 102 1.79 -12.94 3.76
C LEU A 102 2.83 -13.45 4.77
N SER A 103 4.12 -13.58 4.41
CA SER A 103 5.22 -13.82 5.36
C SER A 103 5.63 -12.61 6.19
N PHE A 104 5.31 -11.39 5.74
CA PHE A 104 5.75 -10.15 6.39
C PHE A 104 4.80 -9.64 7.47
N ILE A 105 3.67 -10.31 7.65
CA ILE A 105 2.77 -10.04 8.76
C ILE A 105 3.26 -10.85 9.97
N ARG A 106 4.44 -10.48 10.46
CA ARG A 106 5.03 -11.06 11.66
C ARG A 106 5.24 -10.03 12.76
N PRO A 107 4.94 -10.40 14.01
CA PRO A 107 5.65 -9.87 15.15
C PRO A 107 7.02 -10.54 15.19
N ASP A 108 8.06 -9.81 15.61
CA ASP A 108 9.31 -10.40 16.12
C ASP A 108 10.35 -10.85 15.10
N THR A 109 10.82 -9.95 14.24
CA THR A 109 12.27 -9.65 14.16
C THR A 109 12.46 -8.38 13.34
N PRO A 110 13.26 -7.40 13.79
CA PRO A 110 13.95 -6.58 12.80
C PRO A 110 14.70 -7.60 11.93
N LEU A 111 14.37 -7.67 10.64
CA LEU A 111 15.40 -8.10 9.70
C LEU A 111 16.58 -7.22 10.06
N THR A 112 17.63 -7.80 10.62
CA THR A 112 18.94 -7.17 10.64
C THR A 112 19.11 -6.74 9.20
N ALA A 113 18.87 -5.46 8.92
CA ALA A 113 18.98 -4.97 7.57
C ALA A 113 20.39 -5.39 7.19
N PRO A 114 20.58 -6.24 6.16
CA PRO A 114 21.89 -6.30 5.57
C PRO A 114 22.16 -4.83 5.24
N THR A 115 23.22 -4.28 5.81
CA THR A 115 23.81 -3.04 5.31
C THR A 115 23.70 -3.15 3.79
N PRO A 116 23.13 -2.16 3.07
CA PRO A 116 22.88 -2.29 1.64
C PRO A 116 24.21 -2.51 0.93
N THR A 117 24.62 -3.76 0.84
CA THR A 117 25.73 -4.20 0.03
C THR A 117 25.17 -4.22 -1.36
N LYS A 118 25.87 -3.58 -2.30
CA LYS A 118 25.57 -3.44 -3.73
C LYS A 118 25.21 -4.76 -4.46
N ALA A 119 25.24 -5.90 -3.76
CA ALA A 119 24.77 -7.18 -4.27
C ALA A 119 23.32 -7.40 -3.86
N THR A 120 22.47 -7.54 -4.86
CA THR A 120 21.11 -8.09 -4.82
C THR A 120 21.12 -9.45 -4.12
N THR A 121 21.09 -9.50 -2.78
CA THR A 121 20.74 -10.74 -2.08
C THR A 121 19.27 -10.98 -2.39
N SER A 122 19.01 -11.80 -3.40
CA SER A 122 17.67 -12.20 -3.79
C SER A 122 16.92 -12.66 -2.54
N PHE A 123 15.88 -11.94 -2.14
CA PHE A 123 15.00 -12.38 -1.08
C PHE A 123 14.47 -13.76 -1.46
N ASN A 124 14.83 -14.80 -0.70
CA ASN A 124 14.32 -16.14 -0.93
C ASN A 124 13.01 -16.30 -0.15
N PRO A 125 11.83 -16.22 -0.80
CA PRO A 125 10.55 -16.32 -0.12
C PRO A 125 10.38 -17.66 0.59
N VAL A 126 10.85 -18.75 -0.01
CA VAL A 126 10.73 -20.10 0.56
C VAL A 126 11.51 -20.21 1.88
N ALA A 127 12.72 -19.65 1.93
CA ALA A 127 13.54 -19.61 3.14
C ALA A 127 12.91 -18.71 4.22
N ALA A 128 12.44 -17.51 3.84
CA ALA A 128 11.74 -16.62 4.76
C ALA A 128 10.48 -17.29 5.36
N TRP A 129 9.76 -18.06 4.55
CA TRP A 129 8.52 -18.75 4.94
C TRP A 129 8.71 -19.90 5.93
N SER A 130 9.81 -20.63 5.84
CA SER A 130 10.10 -21.76 6.75
C SER A 130 10.09 -21.37 8.23
N GLN A 131 10.26 -20.07 8.52
CA GLN A 131 10.29 -19.53 9.86
C GLN A 131 8.92 -18.96 10.34
N VAL A 132 7.84 -19.09 9.55
CA VAL A 132 6.52 -18.50 9.92
C VAL A 132 5.87 -19.38 10.99
N PRO A 133 5.49 -18.83 12.16
CA PRO A 133 4.68 -19.58 13.12
C PRO A 133 3.36 -20.02 12.47
N LEU A 134 3.04 -21.30 12.59
CA LEU A 134 1.81 -21.86 12.04
C LEU A 134 0.73 -21.96 13.11
N ALA A 135 -0.51 -21.68 12.74
CA ALA A 135 -1.69 -21.82 13.58
C ALA A 135 -2.73 -22.73 12.88
N PRO A 136 -3.54 -23.48 13.63
CA PRO A 136 -4.65 -24.24 13.07
C PRO A 136 -5.63 -23.33 12.33
N LEU A 137 -5.97 -23.67 11.08
CA LEU A 137 -7.03 -22.99 10.35
C LEU A 137 -8.40 -23.48 10.82
N SER A 138 -9.38 -22.57 10.85
CA SER A 138 -10.78 -22.88 11.13
C SER A 138 -11.57 -22.93 9.82
N LEU A 139 -12.39 -23.97 9.62
CA LEU A 139 -13.33 -24.01 8.50
C LEU A 139 -14.54 -23.12 8.80
N GLN A 140 -14.88 -22.21 7.88
CA GLN A 140 -16.04 -21.31 7.92
C GLN A 140 -16.61 -21.19 6.51
N ASP A 141 -17.87 -21.56 6.31
CA ASP A 141 -18.56 -21.56 5.01
C ASP A 141 -17.78 -22.24 3.87
N GLY A 142 -17.20 -23.40 4.17
CA GLY A 142 -16.37 -24.16 3.22
C GLY A 142 -15.00 -23.54 2.92
N LYS A 143 -14.65 -22.42 3.58
CA LYS A 143 -13.34 -21.75 3.47
C LYS A 143 -12.50 -21.98 4.72
N LEU A 144 -11.22 -22.31 4.51
CA LEU A 144 -10.25 -22.33 5.60
C LEU A 144 -9.87 -20.91 5.97
N CYS A 145 -9.90 -20.57 7.26
CA CYS A 145 -9.76 -19.20 7.74
C CYS A 145 -8.84 -19.10 8.96
N VAL A 146 -8.15 -17.97 9.10
CA VAL A 146 -7.42 -17.57 10.32
C VAL A 146 -8.12 -16.37 10.96
N PRO A 147 -8.29 -16.34 12.29
CA PRO A 147 -8.88 -15.19 12.95
C PRO A 147 -7.90 -14.00 12.93
N ILE A 148 -8.38 -12.84 12.50
CA ILE A 148 -7.62 -11.58 12.51
C ILE A 148 -8.41 -10.49 13.24
N SER A 149 -7.70 -9.46 13.70
CA SER A 149 -8.32 -8.25 14.22
C SER A 149 -8.60 -7.25 13.08
N ARG A 150 -9.45 -6.26 13.36
CA ARG A 150 -9.68 -5.12 12.46
C ARG A 150 -8.43 -4.29 12.20
N ALA A 151 -7.54 -4.22 13.18
CA ALA A 151 -6.21 -3.61 13.06
C ALA A 151 -5.46 -4.19 11.87
N THR A 152 -5.42 -5.51 11.85
CA THR A 152 -4.68 -6.31 10.91
C THR A 152 -5.28 -6.11 9.54
N LEU A 153 -6.61 -6.12 9.42
CA LEU A 153 -7.30 -5.82 8.17
C LEU A 153 -6.98 -4.41 7.65
N MET A 154 -7.07 -3.37 8.50
CA MET A 154 -6.77 -2.00 8.09
C MET A 154 -5.32 -1.82 7.67
N THR A 155 -4.40 -2.48 8.37
CA THR A 155 -2.98 -2.45 8.00
C THR A 155 -2.75 -3.16 6.66
N LEU A 156 -3.40 -4.30 6.43
CA LEU A 156 -3.38 -5.00 5.15
C LEU A 156 -3.91 -4.15 4.00
N PHE A 157 -5.01 -3.43 4.22
CA PHE A 157 -5.55 -2.48 3.25
C PHE A 157 -4.57 -1.35 2.97
N THR A 158 -3.94 -0.81 4.01
CA THR A 158 -2.94 0.27 3.86
C THR A 158 -1.71 -0.21 3.09
N LEU A 159 -1.19 -1.40 3.42
CA LEU A 159 -0.01 -2.00 2.79
C LEU A 159 -0.23 -2.30 1.30
N THR A 160 -1.42 -2.76 0.95
CA THR A 160 -1.78 -3.09 -0.44
C THR A 160 -2.36 -1.90 -1.20
N ASN A 161 -2.54 -0.75 -0.53
CA ASN A 161 -3.25 0.41 -1.00
C ASN A 161 -4.66 0.08 -1.54
N ALA A 162 -5.41 -0.69 -0.75
CA ALA A 162 -6.75 -1.12 -1.08
C ALA A 162 -7.70 0.09 -1.14
N ARG A 163 -8.57 0.12 -2.16
CA ARG A 163 -9.54 1.21 -2.38
C ARG A 163 -10.94 0.65 -2.49
N CYS A 164 -11.92 1.25 -1.83
CA CYS A 164 -13.30 0.79 -1.95
C CYS A 164 -13.82 1.06 -3.37
N ILE A 165 -14.33 0.04 -4.05
CA ILE A 165 -15.05 0.21 -5.33
C ILE A 165 -16.55 0.03 -5.19
N PHE A 166 -16.98 -0.78 -4.22
CA PHE A 166 -18.39 -0.90 -3.87
C PHE A 166 -18.53 -1.30 -2.42
N THR A 167 -19.60 -0.81 -1.83
CA THR A 167 -20.15 -1.30 -0.57
C THR A 167 -21.65 -1.48 -0.76
N TYR A 168 -22.16 -2.62 -0.36
CA TYR A 168 -23.57 -2.97 -0.40
C TYR A 168 -23.99 -3.49 0.97
N SER A 169 -25.16 -3.06 1.44
CA SER A 169 -25.69 -3.51 2.73
C SER A 169 -27.21 -3.63 2.61
N ASP A 170 -27.71 -4.82 2.86
CA ASP A 170 -29.12 -5.17 2.76
C ASP A 170 -29.53 -6.17 3.87
N ALA A 171 -30.71 -6.76 3.73
CA ALA A 171 -31.22 -7.79 4.64
C ALA A 171 -30.43 -9.11 4.60
N ALA A 172 -29.53 -9.31 3.63
CA ALA A 172 -28.63 -10.46 3.56
C ALA A 172 -27.25 -10.17 4.17
N GLY A 173 -26.97 -8.91 4.54
CA GLY A 173 -25.76 -8.49 5.25
C GLY A 173 -24.93 -7.46 4.48
N HIS A 174 -23.66 -7.32 4.86
CA HIS A 174 -22.72 -6.38 4.27
C HIS A 174 -21.78 -7.05 3.27
N ARG A 175 -21.55 -6.43 2.12
CA ARG A 175 -20.59 -6.86 1.10
C ARG A 175 -19.80 -5.67 0.61
N ALA A 176 -18.49 -5.81 0.50
CA ALA A 176 -17.63 -4.77 -0.07
C ALA A 176 -16.46 -5.39 -0.84
N ALA A 177 -15.98 -4.67 -1.86
CA ALA A 177 -14.74 -5.03 -2.52
C ALA A 177 -13.75 -3.86 -2.57
N TYR A 178 -12.49 -4.23 -2.42
CA TYR A 178 -11.36 -3.32 -2.43
C TYR A 178 -10.26 -3.85 -3.36
N PRO A 179 -10.21 -3.44 -4.64
CA PRO A 179 -9.01 -3.63 -5.44
C PRO A 179 -7.84 -2.93 -4.77
N SER A 180 -6.68 -3.51 -4.96
CA SER A 180 -5.41 -3.12 -4.39
C SER A 180 -4.33 -3.39 -5.44
N TYR A 181 -3.10 -2.96 -5.19
CA TYR A 181 -2.02 -3.16 -6.16
C TYR A 181 -1.64 -4.60 -6.42
N THR A 182 -2.04 -5.48 -5.52
CA THR A 182 -1.58 -6.86 -5.54
C THR A 182 -2.75 -7.81 -5.80
N GLY A 183 -4.00 -7.32 -5.75
CA GLY A 183 -5.21 -8.08 -6.07
C GLY A 183 -6.47 -7.42 -5.51
N GLN A 184 -7.53 -8.18 -5.26
CA GLN A 184 -8.82 -7.71 -4.80
C GLN A 184 -9.19 -8.29 -3.44
N TRP A 185 -9.42 -7.42 -2.46
CA TRP A 185 -10.04 -7.80 -1.21
C TRP A 185 -11.56 -7.84 -1.37
N ALA A 186 -12.19 -8.81 -0.73
CA ALA A 186 -13.63 -8.91 -0.57
C ALA A 186 -13.96 -9.07 0.90
N VAL A 187 -14.89 -8.26 1.40
CA VAL A 187 -15.45 -8.36 2.75
C VAL A 187 -16.89 -8.82 2.60
N THR A 188 -17.23 -9.94 3.22
CA THR A 188 -18.59 -10.47 3.26
C THR A 188 -18.96 -10.69 4.72
N TRP A 189 -20.08 -10.11 5.13
CA TRP A 189 -20.58 -10.26 6.48
C TRP A 189 -22.07 -10.50 6.46
N PRO A 190 -22.49 -11.78 6.48
CA PRO A 190 -23.90 -12.13 6.57
C PRO A 190 -24.47 -11.74 7.94
N ILE A 191 -25.77 -11.47 7.98
CA ILE A 191 -26.46 -11.12 9.24
C ILE A 191 -26.32 -12.26 10.25
N ARG A 192 -25.91 -11.91 11.49
CA ARG A 192 -25.69 -12.84 12.62
C ARG A 192 -24.57 -13.87 12.46
N GLU A 193 -23.78 -13.77 11.39
CA GLU A 193 -22.63 -14.64 11.15
C GLU A 193 -21.31 -13.89 11.39
N GLN A 194 -20.18 -14.59 11.23
CA GLN A 194 -18.86 -13.97 11.32
C GLN A 194 -18.51 -13.25 10.02
N CYS A 195 -17.75 -12.16 10.11
CA CYS A 195 -17.25 -11.47 8.94
C CYS A 195 -16.12 -12.28 8.30
N ILE A 196 -16.28 -12.60 7.01
CA ILE A 196 -15.28 -13.28 6.20
C ILE A 196 -14.64 -12.26 5.27
N VAL A 197 -13.31 -12.17 5.37
CA VAL A 197 -12.46 -11.44 4.45
C VAL A 197 -11.81 -12.47 3.53
N THR A 198 -11.92 -12.25 2.22
CA THR A 198 -11.21 -13.03 1.21
C THR A 198 -10.30 -12.07 0.44
N PHE A 199 -9.13 -12.57 0.06
CA PHE A 199 -8.21 -11.83 -0.77
C PHE A 199 -7.92 -12.65 -2.03
N ALA A 200 -8.23 -12.09 -3.20
CA ALA A 200 -7.99 -12.68 -4.51
C ALA A 200 -6.76 -12.00 -5.13
N PRO A 201 -5.59 -12.66 -5.18
CA PRO A 201 -4.40 -12.09 -5.81
C PRO A 201 -4.62 -11.82 -7.30
N HIS A 202 -3.88 -10.87 -7.87
CA HIS A 202 -3.77 -10.79 -9.33
C HIS A 202 -2.98 -12.01 -9.83
N ASP A 203 -3.64 -12.94 -10.50
CA ASP A 203 -3.05 -14.20 -11.02
C ASP A 203 -1.99 -13.98 -12.12
N GLY A 204 -1.73 -12.73 -12.53
CA GLY A 204 -0.79 -12.37 -13.60
C GLY A 204 0.68 -12.17 -13.19
N GLN A 205 0.99 -12.07 -11.89
CA GLN A 205 2.36 -11.80 -11.42
C GLN A 205 3.15 -13.10 -11.24
N ASN A 206 3.59 -13.68 -12.35
CA ASN A 206 4.65 -14.68 -12.36
C ASN A 206 5.98 -13.95 -12.66
N ALA A 207 7.03 -14.21 -11.87
CA ALA A 207 8.37 -13.65 -12.06
C ALA A 207 8.94 -13.84 -13.49
N LEU A 208 8.44 -14.82 -14.26
CA LEU A 208 8.85 -15.04 -15.66
C LEU A 208 8.13 -14.15 -16.68
N LYS A 209 6.97 -13.58 -16.34
CA LYS A 209 6.15 -12.74 -17.22
C LYS A 209 6.05 -11.29 -16.73
N ASP A 210 6.49 -11.04 -15.50
CA ASP A 210 6.47 -9.69 -14.94
C ASP A 210 7.55 -8.83 -15.61
N VAL A 211 7.15 -7.65 -16.05
CA VAL A 211 8.07 -6.66 -16.61
C VAL A 211 8.73 -5.82 -15.51
N TYR A 212 8.24 -5.94 -14.27
CA TYR A 212 8.73 -5.23 -13.07
C TYR A 212 9.70 -6.09 -12.25
N PRO A 213 10.57 -5.46 -11.42
CA PRO A 213 11.47 -6.18 -10.52
C PRO A 213 10.71 -7.07 -9.52
N PRO A 214 11.28 -8.23 -9.12
CA PRO A 214 10.58 -9.25 -8.34
C PRO A 214 10.42 -8.91 -6.85
N THR A 215 11.11 -7.88 -6.35
CA THR A 215 11.15 -7.56 -4.91
C THR A 215 11.14 -6.07 -4.65
N PHE A 216 10.43 -5.65 -3.60
CA PHE A 216 10.39 -4.25 -3.15
C PHE A 216 10.49 -4.17 -1.62
N PRO A 217 11.12 -3.11 -1.07
CA PRO A 217 11.19 -2.90 0.36
C PRO A 217 9.80 -2.57 0.94
N LEU A 218 9.30 -3.40 1.86
CA LEU A 218 8.05 -3.16 2.57
C LEU A 218 8.27 -2.17 3.72
N ARG A 219 7.38 -1.17 3.86
CA ARG A 219 7.53 -0.08 4.84
C ARG A 219 6.30 0.11 5.72
N ALA A 220 5.84 -0.95 6.36
CA ALA A 220 4.58 -0.98 7.13
C ALA A 220 4.42 0.17 8.14
N GLY A 221 5.46 0.49 8.91
CA GLY A 221 5.42 1.62 9.85
C GLY A 221 5.15 2.96 9.16
N LYS A 222 5.81 3.19 8.01
CA LYS A 222 5.62 4.40 7.20
C LYS A 222 4.25 4.44 6.54
N CYS A 223 3.72 3.30 6.08
CA CYS A 223 2.34 3.23 5.59
C CYS A 223 1.33 3.73 6.63
N ILE A 224 1.49 3.32 7.89
CA ILE A 224 0.60 3.76 8.97
C ILE A 224 0.78 5.24 9.29
N GLU A 225 2.02 5.74 9.34
CA GLU A 225 2.29 7.18 9.51
C GLU A 225 1.61 8.00 8.41
N MET A 226 1.77 7.60 7.14
CA MET A 226 1.16 8.28 5.99
C MET A 226 -0.38 8.28 6.04
N LEU A 227 -0.99 7.17 6.46
CA LEU A 227 -2.44 7.07 6.65
C LEU A 227 -2.94 7.89 7.85
N ALA A 228 -2.15 7.95 8.92
CA ALA A 228 -2.46 8.75 10.10
C ALA A 228 -2.22 10.26 9.89
N GLY A 229 -1.53 10.62 8.81
CA GLY A 229 -1.22 12.01 8.49
C GLY A 229 -0.02 12.54 9.25
N ILE A 230 0.97 11.68 9.51
CA ILE A 230 2.16 11.98 10.30
C ILE A 230 3.40 11.89 9.43
N VAL A 231 4.30 12.87 9.57
CA VAL A 231 5.62 12.88 8.97
C VAL A 231 6.67 12.97 10.09
N GLU A 232 7.75 12.21 9.96
CA GLU A 232 8.87 12.16 10.91
C GLU A 232 10.20 12.40 10.19
N ASP A 233 11.10 13.15 10.81
CA ASP A 233 12.41 13.48 10.23
C ASP A 233 13.58 12.61 10.70
N GLY A 234 13.29 11.51 11.41
CA GLY A 234 14.29 10.59 11.99
C GLY A 234 15.21 11.20 13.06
N ARG A 235 15.06 12.48 13.40
CA ARG A 235 15.84 13.22 14.41
C ARG A 235 14.95 13.69 15.57
N GLY A 236 13.76 13.11 15.69
CA GLY A 236 12.83 13.34 16.79
C GLY A 236 11.75 14.39 16.50
N TRP A 237 11.76 15.08 15.36
CA TRP A 237 10.63 15.90 14.96
C TRP A 237 9.56 15.06 14.28
N LYS A 238 8.32 15.25 14.73
CA LYS A 238 7.13 14.61 14.19
C LYS A 238 6.04 15.66 14.09
N ALA A 239 5.41 15.75 12.93
CA ALA A 239 4.25 16.61 12.73
C ALA A 239 3.09 15.83 12.14
N ALA A 240 1.91 16.06 12.72
CA ALA A 240 0.66 15.58 12.20
C ALA A 240 -0.12 16.68 11.48
N PHE A 241 -0.85 16.29 10.46
CA PHE A 241 -1.62 17.19 9.60
C PHE A 241 -3.11 17.18 9.98
N PRO A 242 -3.84 18.27 9.69
CA PRO A 242 -5.26 18.35 9.93
C PRO A 242 -6.02 17.57 8.86
N GLY A 243 -7.26 17.20 9.14
CA GLY A 243 -8.17 16.69 8.11
C GLY A 243 -8.56 17.79 7.10
N ARG A 244 -9.36 17.43 6.09
CA ARG A 244 -9.88 18.42 5.12
C ARG A 244 -10.61 19.57 5.80
N ALA A 245 -10.47 20.75 5.23
CA ALA A 245 -11.16 21.94 5.70
C ALA A 245 -12.68 21.74 5.64
N LYS A 246 -13.38 22.07 6.74
CA LYS A 246 -14.83 21.84 6.87
C LYS A 246 -15.69 22.97 6.30
N LYS A 247 -15.08 24.10 5.92
CA LYS A 247 -15.70 25.31 5.35
C LYS A 247 -14.69 25.98 4.42
N GLN A 248 -15.14 26.89 3.57
CA GLN A 248 -14.31 27.63 2.60
C GLN A 248 -13.14 28.41 3.26
N GLY A 249 -13.26 28.76 4.53
CA GLY A 249 -12.28 29.54 5.27
C GLY A 249 -12.72 31.00 5.42
N PRO A 250 -11.79 31.94 5.62
CA PRO A 250 -10.34 31.76 5.60
C PRO A 250 -9.78 30.97 6.80
N TRP A 251 -8.83 30.09 6.53
CA TRP A 251 -8.08 29.34 7.55
C TRP A 251 -6.63 29.82 7.62
N VAL A 252 -6.00 29.70 8.78
CA VAL A 252 -4.55 29.85 8.97
C VAL A 252 -4.00 28.51 9.46
N LEU A 253 -2.93 28.03 8.81
CA LEU A 253 -2.19 26.87 9.31
C LEU A 253 -1.31 27.32 10.47
N GLN A 254 -1.41 26.64 11.61
CA GLN A 254 -0.68 26.99 12.82
C GLN A 254 -0.12 25.74 13.48
N GLU A 255 1.18 25.75 13.79
CA GLU A 255 1.78 24.71 14.59
C GLU A 255 1.31 24.77 16.05
N ARG A 256 0.91 23.62 16.59
CA ARG A 256 0.67 23.38 18.00
C ARG A 256 1.66 22.34 18.49
N LYS A 257 2.55 22.74 19.39
CA LYS A 257 3.54 21.83 19.96
C LYS A 257 2.88 20.74 20.78
N LYS A 258 3.36 19.51 20.62
CA LYS A 258 3.02 18.33 21.42
C LYS A 258 1.53 18.18 21.69
N GLY A 259 0.86 17.49 20.78
CA GLY A 259 -0.55 17.23 20.92
C GLY A 259 -1.13 17.08 19.53
N PHE A 260 -1.31 15.84 19.11
CA PHE A 260 -2.06 15.47 17.92
C PHE A 260 -3.55 15.28 18.28
N PRO A 261 -4.41 16.33 18.16
CA PRO A 261 -5.86 16.22 18.34
C PRO A 261 -6.55 15.70 17.08
N GLY A 262 -5.84 14.96 16.22
CA GLY A 262 -6.34 14.47 14.94
C GLY A 262 -7.68 13.76 15.06
N ALA A 263 -8.34 13.58 13.91
CA ALA A 263 -9.61 12.86 13.85
C ALA A 263 -9.51 11.54 14.65
N HIS A 264 -10.57 11.25 15.43
CA HIS A 264 -10.58 10.14 16.40
C HIS A 264 -9.94 8.87 15.83
N GLY A 265 -10.30 8.47 14.60
CA GLY A 265 -9.76 7.26 13.97
C GLY A 265 -8.29 7.33 13.53
N SER A 266 -7.75 8.47 13.05
CA SER A 266 -6.32 8.55 12.67
C SER A 266 -5.41 8.56 13.90
N ARG A 267 -5.83 9.24 14.97
CA ARG A 267 -5.14 9.19 16.28
C ARG A 267 -5.16 7.79 16.87
N HIS A 268 -6.30 7.11 16.82
CA HIS A 268 -6.38 5.72 17.24
C HIS A 268 -5.43 4.86 16.43
N LEU A 269 -5.49 4.92 15.10
CA LEU A 269 -4.62 4.11 14.26
C LEU A 269 -3.14 4.30 14.61
N TYR A 270 -2.71 5.55 14.78
CA TYR A 270 -1.33 5.85 15.15
C TYR A 270 -0.95 5.32 16.53
N ASN A 271 -1.78 5.59 17.55
CA ASN A 271 -1.52 5.09 18.91
C ASN A 271 -1.48 3.57 18.95
N MET A 272 -2.36 2.94 18.18
CA MET A 272 -2.47 1.49 18.14
C MET A 272 -1.30 0.82 17.40
N ALA A 273 -0.58 1.55 16.54
CA ALA A 273 0.69 1.11 15.98
C ALA A 273 1.89 1.35 16.92
N GLY A 274 1.63 1.71 18.19
CA GLY A 274 2.66 2.03 19.20
C GLY A 274 3.13 3.49 19.16
N GLY A 275 2.50 4.33 18.34
CA GLY A 275 2.76 5.76 18.31
C GLY A 275 2.30 6.47 19.60
N LYS A 276 2.90 7.61 19.89
CA LYS A 276 2.55 8.41 21.07
C LYS A 276 2.15 9.82 20.64
N SER A 277 0.85 10.12 20.68
CA SER A 277 0.32 11.44 20.28
C SER A 277 0.92 12.65 21.01
N ALA A 278 1.52 12.45 22.19
CA ALA A 278 2.20 13.51 22.96
C ALA A 278 3.59 13.88 22.40
N GLU A 279 4.18 13.04 21.54
CA GLU A 279 5.47 13.26 20.90
C GLU A 279 5.34 13.93 19.53
N VAL A 280 4.12 14.25 19.11
CA VAL A 280 3.80 14.73 17.75
C VAL A 280 3.24 16.15 17.83
N ASP A 281 3.89 17.06 17.12
CA ASP A 281 3.38 18.42 16.88
C ASP A 281 2.19 18.36 15.91
N PHE A 282 1.30 19.35 15.94
CA PHE A 282 0.10 19.36 15.10
C PHE A 282 -0.03 20.64 14.30
N LEU A 283 -0.13 20.51 12.98
CA LEU A 283 -0.44 21.61 12.07
C LEU A 283 -1.96 21.81 12.06
N ALA A 284 -2.48 22.71 12.88
CA ALA A 284 -3.90 22.96 13.02
C ALA A 284 -4.42 23.97 11.99
N LEU A 285 -5.67 23.78 11.54
CA LEU A 285 -6.42 24.83 10.84
C LEU A 285 -7.15 25.70 11.89
N ALA A 286 -6.72 26.94 12.04
CA ALA A 286 -7.38 27.96 12.86
C ALA A 286 -8.20 28.92 11.98
N PRO A 287 -9.40 29.36 12.38
CA PRO A 287 -10.11 30.42 11.67
C PRO A 287 -9.28 31.70 11.60
N ALA A 288 -9.25 32.39 10.47
CA ALA A 288 -8.46 33.61 10.31
C ALA A 288 -9.12 34.89 10.90
N SER A 289 -10.22 34.77 11.65
CA SER A 289 -11.05 35.89 12.12
C SER A 289 -10.34 36.90 13.04
N GLU A 290 -9.11 36.62 13.47
CA GLU A 290 -8.30 37.48 14.33
C GLU A 290 -6.95 37.90 13.72
N ILE A 291 -6.64 37.44 12.50
CA ILE A 291 -5.30 37.62 11.92
C ILE A 291 -5.39 38.53 10.70
N SER A 292 -4.80 39.72 10.79
CA SER A 292 -4.44 40.52 9.62
C SER A 292 -3.53 39.65 8.75
N VAL A 293 -4.03 39.21 7.59
CA VAL A 293 -3.25 38.42 6.64
C VAL A 293 -2.04 39.27 6.23
N GLY A 294 -0.86 38.88 6.70
CA GLY A 294 0.37 39.59 6.39
C GLY A 294 0.75 39.39 4.92
N THR A 295 1.47 40.35 4.35
CA THR A 295 1.97 40.29 2.96
C THR A 295 2.92 39.12 2.70
N GLU A 296 3.49 38.50 3.74
CA GLU A 296 4.40 37.36 3.66
C GLU A 296 3.69 35.98 3.67
N TYR A 297 2.36 35.96 3.76
CA TYR A 297 1.59 34.73 3.87
C TYR A 297 1.39 34.15 2.47
N ILE A 298 1.61 32.85 2.31
CA ILE A 298 1.19 32.17 1.09
C ILE A 298 -0.25 31.68 1.25
N LYS A 299 -1.04 31.80 0.18
CA LYS A 299 -2.39 31.24 0.10
C LYS A 299 -2.32 29.88 -0.60
N LEU A 300 -2.78 28.85 0.08
CA LEU A 300 -3.01 27.52 -0.46
C LEU A 300 -4.50 27.32 -0.72
N GLU A 301 -4.82 26.73 -1.86
CA GLU A 301 -6.18 26.29 -2.18
C GLU A 301 -6.23 24.77 -2.09
N VAL A 302 -7.07 24.26 -1.19
CA VAL A 302 -7.22 22.82 -0.91
C VAL A 302 -8.66 22.40 -1.07
N GLN A 303 -8.92 21.09 -1.18
CA GLN A 303 -10.29 20.59 -1.25
C GLN A 303 -11.07 20.87 0.04
N CYS A 304 -12.32 21.30 -0.12
CA CYS A 304 -13.25 21.53 0.99
C CYS A 304 -14.20 20.34 1.16
N LEU A 305 -14.56 20.04 2.41
CA LEU A 305 -15.55 19.00 2.73
C LEU A 305 -17.00 19.53 2.71
N ALA A 306 -17.19 20.85 2.69
CA ALA A 306 -18.53 21.45 2.78
C ALA A 306 -19.35 21.20 1.50
N PRO A 307 -20.64 20.84 1.61
CA PRO A 307 -21.50 20.67 0.44
C PRO A 307 -21.55 21.95 -0.42
N GLY A 308 -21.35 21.80 -1.73
CA GLY A 308 -21.42 22.92 -2.69
C GLY A 308 -20.22 23.88 -2.64
N ILE A 309 -19.14 23.54 -1.93
CA ILE A 309 -17.91 24.33 -1.88
C ILE A 309 -16.75 23.43 -2.31
N ASP A 310 -16.13 23.74 -3.45
CA ASP A 310 -15.05 22.91 -4.00
C ASP A 310 -13.72 23.10 -3.26
N THR A 311 -13.38 24.36 -2.95
CA THR A 311 -12.08 24.71 -2.39
C THR A 311 -12.17 25.51 -1.10
N ALA A 312 -11.16 25.35 -0.24
CA ALA A 312 -10.94 26.14 0.96
C ALA A 312 -9.61 26.89 0.87
N SER A 313 -9.57 28.10 1.41
CA SER A 313 -8.36 28.93 1.47
C SER A 313 -7.64 28.75 2.80
N ILE A 314 -6.37 28.34 2.73
CA ILE A 314 -5.47 28.24 3.89
C ILE A 314 -4.32 29.21 3.70
N PHE A 315 -4.11 30.11 4.66
CA PHE A 315 -2.95 30.98 4.71
C PHE A 315 -1.85 30.36 5.57
N VAL A 316 -0.62 30.40 5.09
CA VAL A 316 0.54 29.77 5.75
C VAL A 316 1.64 30.81 5.99
N LYS A 317 2.03 30.97 7.26
CA LYS A 317 3.09 31.89 7.66
C LYS A 317 4.47 31.29 7.36
N LYS A 318 5.52 32.11 7.39
CA LYS A 318 6.89 31.67 7.10
C LYS A 318 7.33 30.46 7.93
N HIS A 319 7.07 30.45 9.23
CA HIS A 319 7.36 29.30 10.11
C HIS A 319 6.69 28.01 9.62
N GLU A 320 5.39 28.04 9.38
CA GLU A 320 4.68 26.86 8.85
C GLU A 320 5.11 26.49 7.42
N GLN A 321 5.54 27.44 6.59
CA GLN A 321 6.13 27.12 5.28
C GLN A 321 7.42 26.30 5.43
N GLU A 322 8.28 26.63 6.40
CA GLU A 322 9.49 25.85 6.71
C GLU A 322 9.13 24.44 7.18
N LEU A 323 8.07 24.29 7.99
CA LEU A 323 7.56 22.98 8.42
C LEU A 323 6.99 22.16 7.26
N LEU A 324 6.25 22.79 6.33
CA LEU A 324 5.75 22.12 5.13
C LEU A 324 6.90 21.69 4.21
N GLY A 325 7.93 22.53 4.05
CA GLY A 325 9.15 22.18 3.33
C GLY A 325 9.87 20.99 3.98
N ARG A 326 10.05 21.01 5.31
CA ARG A 326 10.60 19.88 6.06
C ARG A 326 9.78 18.61 5.88
N ALA A 327 8.44 18.72 5.91
CA ALA A 327 7.56 17.58 5.72
C ALA A 327 7.73 16.95 4.32
N LEU A 328 7.80 17.76 3.26
CA LEU A 328 8.07 17.27 1.91
C LEU A 328 9.45 16.60 1.79
N ASP A 329 10.47 17.18 2.43
CA ASP A 329 11.81 16.60 2.49
C ASP A 329 11.85 15.24 3.20
N CYS A 330 11.00 15.05 4.21
CA CYS A 330 10.94 13.86 5.05
C CYS A 330 9.83 12.88 4.63
N LEU A 331 9.18 13.08 3.47
CA LEU A 331 8.27 12.07 2.95
C LEU A 331 9.05 10.75 2.77
N PRO A 332 8.52 9.60 3.21
CA PRO A 332 9.25 8.34 3.07
C PRO A 332 9.36 7.94 1.59
N TRP A 333 10.53 7.41 1.20
CA TRP A 333 10.72 6.78 -0.12
C TRP A 333 9.86 5.52 -0.30
N THR A 334 9.36 5.27 -1.50
CA THR A 334 8.55 4.07 -1.78
C THR A 334 8.44 3.81 -3.28
N HIS A 335 8.26 2.55 -3.64
CA HIS A 335 7.94 2.09 -5.00
C HIS A 335 6.44 1.99 -5.26
N LEU A 336 5.62 2.22 -4.24
CA LEU A 336 4.16 2.15 -4.31
C LEU A 336 3.55 3.47 -3.86
N SER A 337 2.45 3.86 -4.47
CA SER A 337 1.68 5.00 -3.97
C SER A 337 1.14 4.71 -2.56
N TRP A 338 1.04 5.76 -1.74
CA TRP A 338 0.56 5.66 -0.38
C TRP A 338 -0.97 5.63 -0.30
N SER A 339 -1.49 4.92 0.72
CA SER A 339 -2.78 5.26 1.33
C SER A 339 -2.59 6.45 2.27
N MET A 340 -3.06 7.63 1.84
CA MET A 340 -2.75 8.92 2.45
C MET A 340 -3.87 9.48 3.31
N HIS A 341 -3.48 10.18 4.37
CA HIS A 341 -4.36 11.09 5.07
C HIS A 341 -4.77 12.27 4.18
N ARG A 342 -6.08 12.46 3.99
CA ARG A 342 -6.69 13.41 3.03
C ARG A 342 -6.16 14.83 3.16
N GLY A 343 -6.26 15.42 4.35
CA GLY A 343 -5.83 16.81 4.55
C GLY A 343 -4.31 17.00 4.48
N MET A 344 -3.53 15.97 4.80
CA MET A 344 -2.07 16.01 4.60
C MET A 344 -1.74 16.07 3.12
N ARG A 345 -2.35 15.17 2.33
CA ARG A 345 -2.19 15.12 0.88
C ARG A 345 -2.56 16.46 0.25
N ASP A 346 -3.74 16.99 0.56
CA ASP A 346 -4.24 18.22 -0.05
C ASP A 346 -3.34 19.43 0.27
N ILE A 347 -2.88 19.57 1.52
CA ILE A 347 -2.00 20.69 1.93
C ILE A 347 -0.61 20.57 1.28
N LEU A 348 0.00 19.38 1.32
CA LEU A 348 1.33 19.16 0.76
C LEU A 348 1.33 19.32 -0.77
N LEU A 349 0.28 18.84 -1.45
CA LEU A 349 0.11 19.05 -2.89
C LEU A 349 -0.05 20.54 -3.20
N ALA A 350 -0.94 21.26 -2.51
CA ALA A 350 -1.12 22.69 -2.74
C ALA A 350 0.18 23.48 -2.52
N TYR A 351 0.99 23.08 -1.54
CA TYR A 351 2.27 23.72 -1.26
C TYR A 351 3.34 23.44 -2.34
N GLY A 352 3.49 22.19 -2.76
CA GLY A 352 4.61 21.79 -3.64
C GLY A 352 4.33 21.83 -5.14
N THR A 353 3.06 21.89 -5.58
CA THR A 353 2.69 21.74 -7.01
C THR A 353 3.38 22.75 -7.92
N ASN A 354 3.47 24.02 -7.51
CA ASN A 354 4.13 25.06 -8.32
C ASN A 354 5.62 24.76 -8.52
N VAL A 355 6.28 24.24 -7.49
CA VAL A 355 7.69 23.84 -7.56
C VAL A 355 7.83 22.61 -8.44
N MET A 356 7.02 21.58 -8.23
CA MET A 356 7.01 20.39 -9.06
C MET A 356 6.83 20.75 -10.54
N ASN A 357 5.86 21.59 -10.87
CA ASN A 357 5.60 22.01 -12.26
C ASN A 357 6.77 22.76 -12.91
N LYS A 358 7.54 23.54 -12.14
CA LYS A 358 8.75 24.21 -12.63
C LYS A 358 9.81 23.20 -13.09
N TYR A 359 9.96 22.08 -12.38
CA TYR A 359 11.01 21.08 -12.63
C TYR A 359 10.50 19.81 -13.34
N ARG A 360 9.19 19.68 -13.56
CA ARG A 360 8.54 18.47 -14.07
C ARG A 360 9.16 17.96 -15.37
N LYS A 361 9.45 18.87 -16.30
CA LYS A 361 10.14 18.54 -17.56
C LYS A 361 11.55 18.00 -17.32
N GLY A 362 12.31 18.63 -16.43
CA GLY A 362 13.66 18.18 -16.07
C GLY A 362 13.66 16.80 -15.43
N LEU A 363 12.70 16.53 -14.53
CA LEU A 363 12.54 15.20 -13.93
C LEU A 363 12.16 14.15 -14.98
N ALA A 364 11.18 14.45 -15.84
CA ALA A 364 10.75 13.55 -16.90
C ALA A 364 11.89 13.21 -17.89
N SER A 365 12.72 14.20 -18.25
CA SER A 365 13.93 13.99 -19.06
C SER A 365 14.93 13.10 -18.34
N ALA A 366 15.27 13.38 -17.08
CA ALA A 366 16.24 12.58 -16.32
C ALA A 366 15.83 11.11 -16.22
N ILE A 367 14.54 10.84 -16.02
CA ILE A 367 13.98 9.48 -15.98
C ILE A 367 14.07 8.80 -17.35
N SER A 368 13.74 9.51 -18.43
CA SER A 368 13.83 8.99 -19.79
C SER A 368 15.29 8.68 -20.19
N ASP A 369 16.22 9.58 -19.85
CA ASP A 369 17.65 9.39 -20.09
C ASP A 369 18.22 8.23 -19.28
N THR A 370 17.74 8.00 -18.06
CA THR A 370 18.15 6.84 -17.24
C THR A 370 17.87 5.51 -17.96
N VAL A 371 16.72 5.35 -18.62
CA VAL A 371 16.41 4.13 -19.39
C VAL A 371 17.44 3.91 -20.50
N ARG A 372 17.82 4.99 -21.19
CA ARG A 372 18.77 4.94 -22.32
C ARG A 372 20.21 4.72 -21.88
N GLU A 373 20.63 5.39 -20.82
CA GLU A 373 22.03 5.44 -20.39
C GLU A 373 22.41 4.32 -19.42
N LYS A 374 21.43 3.74 -18.72
CA LYS A 374 21.65 2.74 -17.67
C LYS A 374 20.96 1.41 -17.97
N GLU A 375 20.74 1.06 -19.25
CA GLU A 375 20.06 -0.17 -19.68
C GLU A 375 20.65 -1.42 -19.00
N SER A 376 21.97 -1.57 -18.99
CA SER A 376 22.62 -2.74 -18.38
C SER A 376 22.34 -2.87 -16.87
N ALA A 377 22.35 -1.74 -16.13
CA ALA A 377 22.04 -1.74 -14.71
C ALA A 377 20.57 -2.04 -14.43
N LEU A 378 19.65 -1.61 -15.32
CA LEU A 378 18.23 -1.95 -15.24
C LEU A 378 18.00 -3.44 -15.46
N ILE A 379 18.67 -4.04 -16.44
CA ILE A 379 18.59 -5.50 -16.69
C ILE A 379 19.15 -6.28 -15.49
N GLU A 380 20.27 -5.85 -14.91
CA GLU A 380 20.84 -6.46 -13.70
C GLU A 380 19.92 -6.35 -12.49
N ALA A 381 19.16 -5.25 -12.37
CA ALA A 381 18.14 -5.07 -11.35
C ALA A 381 16.84 -5.87 -11.60
N GLY A 382 16.77 -6.65 -12.69
CA GLY A 382 15.68 -7.56 -12.99
C GLY A 382 14.57 -6.98 -13.87
N TRP A 383 14.79 -5.84 -14.54
CA TRP A 383 13.84 -5.29 -15.51
C TRP A 383 13.89 -6.04 -16.85
N SER A 384 12.74 -6.19 -17.51
CA SER A 384 12.66 -6.83 -18.82
C SER A 384 13.38 -5.99 -19.91
N PRO A 385 14.33 -6.57 -20.67
CA PRO A 385 15.01 -5.88 -21.77
C PRO A 385 14.06 -5.37 -22.86
N GLU A 386 13.01 -6.14 -23.19
CA GLU A 386 12.00 -5.73 -24.19
C GLU A 386 11.21 -4.52 -23.71
N PHE A 387 10.83 -4.52 -22.43
CA PHE A 387 10.09 -3.42 -21.82
C PHE A 387 10.89 -2.11 -21.81
N LEU A 388 12.18 -2.21 -21.47
CA LEU A 388 13.13 -1.09 -21.47
C LEU A 388 13.23 -0.42 -22.85
N ARG A 389 13.34 -1.24 -23.91
CA ARG A 389 13.55 -0.76 -25.29
C ARG A 389 12.30 -0.23 -25.96
N THR A 390 11.12 -0.62 -25.49
CA THR A 390 9.85 -0.30 -26.16
C THR A 390 9.08 0.81 -25.46
N SER A 391 8.85 0.68 -24.15
CA SER A 391 7.73 1.38 -23.51
C SER A 391 8.11 2.09 -22.21
N MET A 392 9.12 1.60 -21.48
CA MET A 392 9.39 2.06 -20.11
C MET A 392 9.69 3.56 -20.03
N ALA A 393 10.52 4.08 -20.94
CA ALA A 393 10.92 5.49 -20.96
C ALA A 393 9.71 6.42 -21.17
N GLU A 394 8.90 6.16 -22.20
CA GLU A 394 7.73 6.98 -22.54
C GLU A 394 6.67 6.92 -21.46
N MET A 395 6.42 5.74 -20.89
CA MET A 395 5.46 5.59 -19.79
C MET A 395 5.91 6.35 -18.55
N ALA A 396 7.17 6.23 -18.16
CA ALA A 396 7.70 6.90 -16.98
C ALA A 396 7.68 8.43 -17.14
N SER A 397 8.20 8.95 -18.26
CA SER A 397 8.22 10.38 -18.54
C SER A 397 6.82 10.98 -18.67
N SER A 398 5.90 10.29 -19.36
CA SER A 398 4.52 10.74 -19.53
C SER A 398 3.78 10.75 -18.20
N SER A 399 4.02 9.76 -17.34
CA SER A 399 3.44 9.71 -15.98
C SER A 399 3.85 10.92 -15.16
N VAL A 400 5.15 11.25 -15.18
CA VAL A 400 5.68 12.44 -14.49
C VAL A 400 5.06 13.71 -15.07
N MET A 401 4.93 13.80 -16.40
CA MET A 401 4.33 14.97 -17.06
C MET A 401 2.83 15.14 -16.78
N PHE A 402 2.10 14.04 -16.55
CA PHE A 402 0.65 14.08 -16.35
C PHE A 402 0.23 14.67 -14.99
N GLY A 403 1.08 14.55 -13.96
CA GLY A 403 0.93 15.23 -12.67
C GLY A 403 -0.24 14.80 -11.78
N ARG A 404 -0.93 13.72 -12.15
CA ARG A 404 -1.94 13.04 -11.34
C ARG A 404 -2.09 11.60 -11.84
N GLY A 405 -2.53 10.69 -11.00
CA GLY A 405 -2.85 9.34 -11.48
C GLY A 405 -3.20 8.39 -10.37
N ASN A 406 -3.46 7.13 -10.72
CA ASN A 406 -3.88 6.10 -9.78
C ASN A 406 -3.27 4.71 -10.07
N SER A 407 -2.26 4.64 -10.94
CA SER A 407 -1.56 3.39 -11.25
C SER A 407 -0.34 3.23 -10.36
N GLY A 408 -0.32 2.15 -9.58
CA GLY A 408 0.85 1.79 -8.77
C GLY A 408 2.01 1.32 -9.63
N ASP A 409 1.72 0.71 -10.78
CA ASP A 409 2.75 0.23 -11.70
C ASP A 409 3.58 1.39 -12.27
N LEU A 410 2.92 2.50 -12.63
CA LEU A 410 3.62 3.71 -13.08
C LEU A 410 4.47 4.33 -11.96
N VAL A 411 4.01 4.25 -10.71
CA VAL A 411 4.80 4.67 -9.55
C VAL A 411 6.03 3.78 -9.36
N ARG A 412 5.88 2.45 -9.52
CA ARG A 412 7.00 1.49 -9.44
C ARG A 412 8.06 1.78 -10.49
N ILE A 413 7.65 2.03 -11.74
CA ILE A 413 8.57 2.35 -12.85
C ILE A 413 9.38 3.61 -12.51
N VAL A 414 8.70 4.70 -12.14
CA VAL A 414 9.38 5.98 -11.87
C VAL A 414 10.33 5.87 -10.68
N ALA A 415 9.88 5.30 -9.56
CA ALA A 415 10.73 5.12 -8.38
C ALA A 415 11.92 4.18 -8.67
N GLY A 416 11.69 3.08 -9.39
CA GLY A 416 12.75 2.13 -9.76
C GLY A 416 13.80 2.74 -10.69
N LEU A 417 13.41 3.59 -11.63
CA LEU A 417 14.36 4.32 -12.48
C LEU A 417 15.22 5.28 -11.67
N VAL A 418 14.61 6.00 -10.73
CA VAL A 418 15.36 6.93 -9.87
C VAL A 418 16.29 6.19 -8.93
N ASP A 419 15.93 4.99 -8.45
CA ASP A 419 16.87 4.14 -7.73
C ASP A 419 18.09 3.82 -8.58
N ILE A 420 17.91 3.34 -9.82
CA ILE A 420 19.03 3.04 -10.70
C ILE A 420 19.86 4.29 -11.01
N LEU A 421 19.22 5.42 -11.25
CA LEU A 421 19.91 6.68 -11.49
C LEU A 421 20.79 7.06 -10.28
N VAL A 422 20.23 7.07 -9.08
CA VAL A 422 20.96 7.42 -7.86
C VAL A 422 22.09 6.41 -7.61
N ASP A 423 21.80 5.12 -7.66
CA ASP A 423 22.76 4.06 -7.31
C ASP A 423 23.93 3.97 -8.31
N ASN A 424 23.77 4.52 -9.52
CA ASN A 424 24.76 4.53 -10.61
C ASN A 424 25.25 5.94 -10.98
N SER A 425 25.11 6.92 -10.09
CA SER A 425 25.63 8.28 -10.25
C SER A 425 26.67 8.60 -9.19
N ASP A 426 27.62 9.47 -9.53
CA ASP A 426 28.64 9.94 -8.58
C ASP A 426 27.99 10.67 -7.39
N GLY A 427 28.37 10.27 -6.17
CA GLY A 427 27.80 10.80 -4.93
C GLY A 427 26.43 10.21 -4.56
N GLY A 428 25.91 9.27 -5.35
CA GLY A 428 24.63 8.61 -5.11
C GLY A 428 24.55 7.88 -3.77
N GLU A 429 25.66 7.29 -3.30
CA GLU A 429 25.71 6.60 -1.99
C GLU A 429 25.46 7.53 -0.79
N SER A 430 25.63 8.83 -0.96
CA SER A 430 25.37 9.82 0.09
C SER A 430 23.91 10.28 0.14
N ILE A 431 23.11 9.95 -0.87
CA ILE A 431 21.72 10.38 -0.99
C ILE A 431 20.84 9.54 -0.06
N ASN A 432 20.30 10.19 0.98
CA ASN A 432 19.27 9.60 1.80
C ASN A 432 17.90 9.78 1.14
N LYS A 433 17.37 8.71 0.53
CA LYS A 433 16.08 8.77 -0.18
C LYS A 433 14.89 9.15 0.74
N ASP A 434 14.99 8.85 2.03
CA ASP A 434 13.99 9.23 3.04
C ASP A 434 14.07 10.66 3.53
N GLN A 435 15.20 11.34 3.33
CA GLN A 435 15.42 12.69 3.82
C GLN A 435 16.22 13.49 2.83
N THR A 436 15.52 14.39 2.13
CA THR A 436 16.13 15.33 1.20
C THR A 436 16.30 16.70 1.85
N SER A 437 16.93 17.62 1.14
CA SER A 437 17.10 19.03 1.53
C SER A 437 16.49 20.03 0.54
N PHE A 438 16.08 19.55 -0.63
CA PHE A 438 15.51 20.32 -1.73
C PHE A 438 14.38 21.28 -1.33
N TRP A 439 13.43 20.85 -0.48
CA TRP A 439 12.24 21.64 -0.18
C TRP A 439 12.49 22.78 0.82
N ARG A 440 13.52 22.63 1.66
CA ARG A 440 13.95 23.65 2.63
C ARG A 440 14.99 24.62 2.09
N GLY A 441 15.59 24.34 0.93
CA GLY A 441 16.59 25.20 0.30
C GLY A 441 16.05 26.61 0.03
N SER A 442 16.74 27.63 0.54
CA SER A 442 16.44 29.05 0.30
C SER A 442 16.63 29.44 -1.17
N GLU A 443 17.56 28.79 -1.85
CA GLU A 443 17.82 28.92 -3.28
C GLU A 443 17.64 27.57 -3.96
N ARG A 444 16.62 27.47 -4.83
CA ARG A 444 16.39 26.24 -5.59
C ARG A 444 17.33 26.21 -6.79
N PRO A 445 17.96 25.06 -7.09
CA PRO A 445 18.96 24.98 -8.14
C PRO A 445 18.31 25.21 -9.51
N ALA A 446 19.05 25.81 -10.44
CA ALA A 446 18.56 26.05 -11.80
C ALA A 446 18.33 24.75 -12.57
N LYS A 447 19.12 23.71 -12.28
CA LYS A 447 19.00 22.34 -12.79
C LYS A 447 18.82 21.37 -11.63
N LEU A 448 18.12 20.26 -11.85
CA LEU A 448 17.94 19.25 -10.82
C LEU A 448 19.24 18.50 -10.56
N ASP A 449 19.62 18.43 -9.29
CA ASP A 449 20.62 17.51 -8.74
C ASP A 449 19.94 16.22 -8.26
N LEU A 450 20.74 15.25 -7.80
CA LEU A 450 20.21 13.95 -7.33
C LEU A 450 19.25 14.11 -6.14
N ASP A 451 19.54 15.01 -5.19
CA ASP A 451 18.66 15.30 -4.05
C ASP A 451 17.31 15.85 -4.51
N GLY A 452 17.31 16.79 -5.46
CA GLY A 452 16.11 17.33 -6.09
C GLY A 452 15.33 16.29 -6.89
N ILE A 453 16.00 15.39 -7.62
CA ILE A 453 15.33 14.29 -8.35
C ILE A 453 14.58 13.39 -7.37
N VAL A 454 15.23 12.98 -6.28
CA VAL A 454 14.60 12.17 -5.23
C VAL A 454 13.44 12.92 -4.58
N ALA A 455 13.63 14.19 -4.23
CA ALA A 455 12.62 15.03 -3.59
C ALA A 455 11.37 15.20 -4.46
N LEU A 456 11.54 15.43 -5.75
CA LEU A 456 10.43 15.56 -6.70
C LEU A 456 9.81 14.21 -7.05
N THR A 457 10.58 13.13 -7.03
CA THR A 457 10.02 11.77 -7.20
C THR A 457 9.12 11.41 -6.03
N LYS A 458 9.50 11.73 -4.79
CA LYS A 458 8.62 11.60 -3.62
C LYS A 458 7.34 12.42 -3.77
N PHE A 459 7.44 13.62 -4.34
CA PHE A 459 6.28 14.45 -4.63
C PHE A 459 5.40 13.87 -5.75
N PHE A 460 6.00 13.29 -6.79
CA PHE A 460 5.28 12.52 -7.79
C PHE A 460 4.53 11.33 -7.15
N VAL A 461 5.15 10.59 -6.23
CA VAL A 461 4.45 9.54 -5.48
C VAL A 461 3.26 10.14 -4.72
N LEU A 462 3.41 11.30 -4.07
CA LEU A 462 2.33 12.01 -3.38
C LEU A 462 1.16 12.36 -4.34
N GLU A 463 1.43 12.83 -5.56
CA GLU A 463 0.42 13.13 -6.58
C GLU A 463 -0.41 11.89 -6.96
N TRP A 464 0.26 10.75 -7.04
CA TRP A 464 -0.32 9.46 -7.43
C TRP A 464 -0.88 8.64 -6.26
N SER A 465 -0.60 9.08 -5.04
CA SER A 465 -1.12 8.48 -3.82
C SER A 465 -2.60 8.75 -3.64
N GLN A 466 -3.27 7.78 -3.04
CA GLN A 466 -4.73 7.74 -2.94
C GLN A 466 -5.18 7.84 -1.50
N GLU A 467 -6.44 8.18 -1.31
CA GLU A 467 -7.04 8.26 0.01
C GLU A 467 -7.63 6.92 0.39
N LEU A 468 -7.31 6.44 1.59
CA LEU A 468 -8.02 5.33 2.21
C LEU A 468 -8.95 5.89 3.28
N ASP A 469 -10.26 5.63 3.13
CA ASP A 469 -11.21 5.99 4.17
C ASP A 469 -11.05 5.08 5.38
N TYR A 470 -10.19 5.49 6.31
CA TYR A 470 -9.95 4.77 7.54
C TYR A 470 -11.20 4.64 8.42
N GLN A 471 -12.26 5.42 8.18
CA GLN A 471 -13.56 5.29 8.86
C GLN A 471 -14.25 3.94 8.55
N LEU A 472 -13.80 3.24 7.51
CA LEU A 472 -14.21 1.86 7.25
C LEU A 472 -14.05 0.96 8.49
N TYR A 473 -13.05 1.22 9.33
CA TYR A 473 -12.88 0.54 10.62
C TYR A 473 -14.15 0.55 11.50
N HIS A 474 -14.92 1.65 11.47
CA HIS A 474 -16.19 1.80 12.18
C HIS A 474 -17.39 1.24 11.41
N GLN A 475 -17.29 1.20 10.09
CA GLN A 475 -18.31 0.60 9.22
C GLN A 475 -18.26 -0.93 9.27
N LEU A 476 -17.10 -1.52 9.58
CA LEU A 476 -16.98 -2.93 9.92
C LEU A 476 -17.76 -3.18 11.21
N PRO A 477 -18.90 -3.86 11.16
CA PRO A 477 -19.83 -3.77 12.27
C PRO A 477 -19.29 -4.51 13.48
N ALA A 478 -19.37 -3.90 14.67
CA ALA A 478 -19.06 -4.58 15.92
C ALA A 478 -19.83 -5.90 15.94
N THR A 479 -19.16 -7.04 16.20
CA THR A 479 -19.87 -8.18 16.78
C THR A 479 -20.69 -7.58 17.91
N VAL A 480 -22.02 -7.59 17.74
CA VAL A 480 -22.98 -6.95 18.63
C VAL A 480 -22.56 -7.35 20.04
N TYR A 481 -22.41 -6.35 20.92
CA TYR A 481 -21.92 -6.42 22.30
C TYR A 481 -22.81 -7.28 23.23
N LEU A 482 -23.21 -8.47 22.78
CA LEU A 482 -24.03 -9.44 23.48
C LEU A 482 -23.45 -10.82 23.18
N SER A 483 -22.27 -11.09 23.72
CA SER A 483 -21.91 -12.44 24.16
C SER A 483 -22.61 -12.73 25.48
#